data_AF-A0A6B3I150-F1
#
_entry.id   AF-A0A6B3I150-F1
#
_cell.length_a   1.000
_cell.length_b   1.000
_cell.length_c   1.000
_cell.angle_alpha   90.00
_cell.angle_beta   90.00
_cell.angle_gamma   90.00
#
_symmetry.space_group_name_H-M   'P 1'
#
loop_
_entity.id
_entity.type
_entity.pdbx_description
1 polymer ?
#
loop_
_entity_poly.entity_id
_entity_poly.type
_entity_poly.pdbx_seq_one_letter_code
_entity_poly.pdbx_strand_id
1 'polypeptide(L)'
;GEADRLRRDFLEQHLLKAAISLPEGVLPFRPAHRTAIWILHRTPEGKRTGQVLLADLSSRSLTPQALDALAEDIDIFRDAGWR
;
A
#
# COMPACT_ATOMS: atom_id res chain seq x y z
N GLY A 1 -16.90 -9.72 -7.46
CA GLY A 1 -17.64 -8.49 -7.86
C GLY A 1 -16.73 -7.51 -8.57
N GLU A 2 -17.20 -6.28 -8.83
CA GLU A 2 -16.40 -5.23 -9.49
C GLU A 2 -15.08 -4.93 -8.76
N ALA A 3 -15.11 -4.87 -7.43
CA ALA A 3 -13.92 -4.71 -6.60
C ALA A 3 -12.85 -5.79 -6.84
N ASP A 4 -13.26 -7.05 -7.06
CA ASP A 4 -12.31 -8.14 -7.36
C ASP A 4 -11.69 -7.99 -8.74
N ARG A 5 -12.43 -7.42 -9.70
CA ARG A 5 -11.91 -7.14 -11.04
C ARG A 5 -10.85 -6.05 -10.97
N LEU A 6 -11.17 -4.90 -10.36
CA LEU A 6 -10.21 -3.81 -10.18
C LEU A 6 -8.95 -4.24 -9.44
N ARG A 7 -9.11 -5.06 -8.39
CA ARG A 7 -7.98 -5.65 -7.67
C ARG A 7 -7.08 -6.47 -8.58
N ARG A 8 -7.65 -7.36 -9.39
CA ARG A 8 -6.85 -8.16 -10.34
C ARG A 8 -6.18 -7.27 -11.36
N ASP A 9 -6.91 -6.31 -11.94
CA ASP A 9 -6.38 -5.40 -12.95
C ASP A 9 -5.16 -4.61 -12.41
N PHE A 10 -5.22 -4.09 -11.19
CA PHE A 10 -4.09 -3.37 -10.58
C PHE A 10 -2.87 -4.25 -10.32
N LEU A 11 -3.08 -5.53 -9.97
CA LEU A 11 -2.00 -6.48 -9.70
C LEU A 11 -1.37 -7.00 -11.00
N GLU A 12 -2.20 -7.41 -11.96
CA GLU A 12 -1.79 -7.94 -13.27
C GLU A 12 -1.06 -6.87 -14.09
N GLN A 13 -1.51 -5.61 -14.03
CA GLN A 13 -0.84 -4.51 -14.71
C GLN A 13 0.31 -3.89 -13.90
N HIS A 14 0.62 -4.44 -12.71
CA HIS A 14 1.70 -3.98 -11.84
C HIS A 14 1.61 -2.47 -11.48
N LEU A 15 0.39 -1.99 -11.22
CA LEU A 15 0.08 -0.59 -10.91
C LEU A 15 0.13 -0.29 -9.41
N LEU A 16 -0.02 -1.32 -8.58
CA LEU A 16 0.05 -1.21 -7.12
C LEU A 16 1.51 -1.01 -6.69
N LYS A 17 1.80 0.10 -6.02
CA LYS A 17 3.12 0.41 -5.44
C LYS A 17 3.23 -0.16 -4.03
N ALA A 18 2.20 0.04 -3.22
CA ALA A 18 2.17 -0.42 -1.82
C ALA A 18 0.76 -0.76 -1.36
N ALA A 19 0.65 -1.68 -0.41
CA ALA A 19 -0.56 -1.95 0.35
C ALA A 19 -0.24 -1.95 1.86
N ILE A 20 -0.97 -1.13 2.61
CA ILE A 20 -0.70 -0.88 4.02
C ILE A 20 -1.94 -1.23 4.84
N SER A 21 -1.85 -2.24 5.70
CA SER A 21 -2.92 -2.56 6.65
C SER A 21 -2.92 -1.55 7.79
N LEU A 22 -4.09 -1.02 8.15
CA LEU A 22 -4.24 -0.04 9.23
C LEU A 22 -4.80 -0.68 10.51
N PRO A 23 -4.62 -0.02 11.68
CA PRO A 23 -5.29 -0.42 12.91
C PRO A 23 -6.81 -0.50 12.76
N GLU A 24 -7.42 -1.41 13.51
CA GLU A 24 -8.86 -1.41 13.72
C GLU A 24 -9.30 -0.09 14.37
N GLY A 25 -10.52 0.38 14.07
CA GLY A 25 -11.02 1.64 14.61
C GLY A 25 -10.51 2.91 13.92
N VAL A 26 -9.60 2.82 12.94
CA VAL A 26 -9.04 4.00 12.26
C VAL A 26 -10.09 4.82 11.50
N LEU A 27 -11.18 4.19 11.04
CA LEU A 27 -12.37 4.84 10.52
C LEU A 27 -13.45 4.89 11.63
N PRO A 28 -13.68 6.05 12.28
CA PRO A 28 -14.56 6.13 13.46
C PRO A 28 -15.99 5.66 13.22
N PHE A 29 -16.49 5.83 11.99
CA PHE A 29 -17.85 5.43 11.60
C PHE A 29 -17.98 3.93 11.24
N ARG A 30 -16.86 3.18 11.20
CA ARG A 30 -16.80 1.74 10.93
C ARG A 30 -15.72 1.07 11.81
N PRO A 31 -15.86 1.10 13.14
CA PRO A 31 -14.78 0.74 14.03
C PRO A 31 -14.34 -0.72 13.89
N ALA A 32 -15.27 -1.64 13.62
CA ALA A 32 -14.98 -3.07 13.45
C ALA A 32 -14.44 -3.45 12.06
N HIS A 33 -14.29 -2.50 11.13
CA HIS A 33 -13.79 -2.81 9.80
C HIS A 33 -12.26 -2.76 9.77
N ARG A 34 -11.65 -3.84 9.27
CA ARG A 34 -10.25 -3.81 8.85
C ARG A 34 -10.13 -3.01 7.57
N THR A 35 -9.21 -2.06 7.57
CA THR A 35 -8.99 -1.16 6.43
C THR A 35 -7.54 -1.18 6.00
N ALA A 36 -7.31 -0.87 4.73
CA ALA A 36 -5.97 -0.75 4.17
C ALA A 36 -5.91 0.45 3.22
N ILE A 37 -4.71 1.01 3.06
CA ILE A 37 -4.41 2.01 2.04
C ILE A 37 -3.69 1.32 0.89
N TRP A 38 -4.19 1.51 -0.33
CA TRP A 38 -3.54 1.06 -1.55
C TRP A 38 -2.98 2.27 -2.28
N ILE A 39 -1.68 2.25 -2.55
CA ILE A 39 -0.99 3.32 -3.26
C ILE A 39 -0.77 2.86 -4.69
N LEU A 40 -1.43 3.52 -5.63
CA LEU A 40 -1.22 3.33 -7.06
C LEU A 40 -0.18 4.35 -7.55
N HIS A 41 0.68 3.94 -8.47
CA HIS A 41 1.67 4.82 -9.08
C HIS A 41 1.64 4.73 -10.59
N ARG A 42 1.70 5.88 -11.28
CA ARG A 42 1.70 5.96 -12.75
C ARG A 42 3.09 5.67 -13.33
N THR A 43 3.59 4.47 -13.05
CA THR A 43 4.86 4.02 -13.61
C THR A 43 4.67 3.62 -15.08
N PRO A 44 5.57 4.09 -15.99
CA PRO A 44 5.65 3.55 -17.34
C PRO A 44 5.75 2.02 -17.32
N GLU A 45 5.04 1.35 -18.24
CA GLU A 45 4.92 -0.10 -18.28
C GLU A 45 6.27 -0.83 -18.25
N GLY A 46 7.22 -0.41 -19.10
CA GLY A 46 8.57 -0.99 -19.16
C GLY A 46 9.44 -0.78 -17.90
N LYS A 47 8.96 -0.02 -16.91
CA LYS A 47 9.64 0.18 -15.61
C LYS A 47 8.90 -0.52 -14.46
N ARG A 48 7.77 -1.19 -14.69
CA ARG A 48 7.02 -1.88 -13.64
C ARG A 48 7.72 -3.20 -13.29
N THR A 49 8.02 -3.41 -12.01
CA THR A 49 8.75 -4.59 -11.53
C THR A 49 7.83 -5.72 -11.05
N GLY A 50 6.54 -5.44 -10.90
CA GLY A 50 5.57 -6.37 -10.29
C GLY A 50 5.71 -6.53 -8.77
N GLN A 51 6.72 -5.90 -8.16
CA GLN A 51 6.89 -5.90 -6.70
C GLN A 51 5.96 -4.87 -6.06
N VAL A 52 5.42 -5.23 -4.89
CA VAL A 52 4.54 -4.38 -4.07
C VAL A 52 5.10 -4.31 -2.67
N LEU A 53 5.23 -3.11 -2.11
CA LEU A 53 5.58 -2.94 -0.70
C LEU A 53 4.37 -3.32 0.17
N LEU A 54 4.54 -4.30 1.05
CA LEU A 54 3.52 -4.67 2.03
C LEU A 54 3.95 -4.16 3.40
N ALA A 55 3.11 -3.33 4.01
CA ALA A 55 3.32 -2.81 5.36
C ALA A 55 2.15 -3.18 6.25
N ASP A 56 2.45 -3.66 7.46
CA ASP A 56 1.45 -3.97 8.47
C ASP A 56 1.55 -2.98 9.64
N LEU A 57 0.58 -2.07 9.72
CA LEU A 57 0.40 -1.18 10.86
C LEU A 57 -0.78 -1.61 11.73
N SER A 58 -1.41 -2.77 11.50
CA SER A 58 -2.66 -3.18 12.16
C SER A 58 -2.56 -3.25 13.69
N SER A 59 -1.35 -3.49 14.21
CA SER A 59 -1.06 -3.53 15.65
C SER A 59 -0.15 -2.37 16.12
N ARG A 60 -0.05 -1.28 15.35
CA ARG A 60 0.85 -0.15 15.64
C ARG A 60 0.07 1.15 15.84
N SER A 61 0.53 1.97 16.79
CA SER A 61 0.04 3.35 16.91
C SER A 61 0.51 4.17 15.71
N LEU A 62 -0.41 4.94 15.10
CA LEU A 62 -0.11 5.83 13.96
C LEU A 62 0.52 7.13 14.45
N THR A 63 1.78 7.06 14.91
CA THR A 63 2.54 8.25 15.31
C THR A 63 3.12 8.96 14.09
N PRO A 64 3.36 10.29 14.15
CA PRO A 64 4.02 11.02 13.05
C PRO A 64 5.32 10.36 12.60
N GLN A 65 6.18 9.98 13.55
CA GLN A 65 7.44 9.30 13.26
C GLN A 65 7.27 7.97 12.50
N ALA A 66 6.26 7.16 12.86
CA ALA A 66 6.00 5.90 12.16
C ALA A 66 5.45 6.13 10.74
N LEU A 67 4.68 7.21 10.55
CA LEU A 67 4.15 7.59 9.25
C LEU A 67 5.23 8.18 8.34
N ASP A 68 6.13 9.01 8.89
CA ASP A 68 7.27 9.58 8.16
C ASP A 68 8.21 8.48 7.65
N ALA A 69 8.56 7.52 8.52
CA ALA A 69 9.38 6.37 8.14
C ALA A 69 8.71 5.52 7.05
N LEU A 70 7.40 5.27 7.16
CA LEU A 70 6.66 4.53 6.13
C LEU A 70 6.64 5.29 4.80
N ALA A 71 6.46 6.62 4.82
CA ALA A 71 6.48 7.44 3.62
C ALA A 71 7.85 7.34 2.92
N GLU A 72 8.94 7.41 3.68
CA GLU A 72 10.30 7.22 3.18
C GLU A 72 10.51 5.83 2.57
N ASP A 73 10.08 4.76 3.25
CA ASP A 73 10.14 3.39 2.74
C ASP A 73 9.39 3.25 1.41
N ILE A 74 8.19 3.84 1.31
CA ILE A 74 7.39 3.84 0.08
C ILE A 74 8.14 4.54 -1.05
N ASP A 75 8.79 5.66 -0.78
CA ASP A 75 9.54 6.40 -1.79
C ASP A 75 10.79 5.64 -2.24
N ILE A 76 11.56 5.07 -1.32
CA ILE A 76 12.78 4.33 -1.61
C ILE A 76 12.52 2.99 -2.31
N PHE A 77 11.43 2.28 -1.96
CA PHE A 77 11.17 0.90 -2.37
C PHE A 77 11.38 0.62 -3.87
N ARG A 78 11.14 1.61 -4.74
CA ARG A 78 11.37 1.47 -6.19
C ARG A 78 12.75 1.91 -6.67
N ASP A 79 13.34 2.94 -6.07
CA ASP A 79 14.62 3.49 -6.49
C ASP A 79 15.80 2.61 -6.05
N ALA A 80 15.63 1.89 -4.94
CA ALA A 80 16.66 1.01 -4.41
C ALA A 80 16.90 -0.26 -5.25
N GLY A 81 16.11 -0.51 -6.30
CA GLY A 81 16.37 -1.59 -7.26
C GLY A 81 16.55 -2.95 -6.59
N TRP A 82 15.74 -3.27 -5.58
CA TRP A 82 15.83 -4.50 -4.80
C TRP A 82 15.74 -5.71 -5.74
N ARG A 83 16.90 -6.28 -6.04
CA ARG A 83 17.12 -7.57 -6.71
C ARG A 83 17.32 -8.64 -5.66
#